data_AF-A0A2N4S5F4-F1
#
_entry.id   AF-A0A2N4S5F4-F1
#
_cell.length_a   1.000
_cell.length_b   1.000
_cell.length_c   1.000
_cell.angle_alpha   90.00
_cell.angle_beta   90.00
_cell.angle_gamma   90.00
#
_symmetry.space_group_name_H-M   'P 1'
#
loop_
_entity.id
_entity.type
_entity.pdbx_description
1 polymer ?
#
loop_
_entity_poly.entity_id
_entity_poly.type
_entity_poly.pdbx_seq_one_letter_code
_entity_poly.pdbx_strand_id
1 'polypeptide(L)'
;MDELKSRSNRKKKFLGRATFIIILALGIFVYVRFYYVFGTGVKSGELNYLVHKGVVFKTYEGKLIQSGFQAEKSSGLQSNQFEFSVVDKAIAEKLMLAGGKNVQLHYKEYFAPLPWRGYTKYIVDSIIDIQEPLPIQEIPYSYQDTFQPAPGQ
;
A
#
# COMPACT_ATOMS: atom_id res chain seq x y z
N MET A 1 -19.97 -61.53 11.17
CA MET A 1 -18.98 -60.66 10.47
C MET A 1 -19.55 -59.26 10.15
N ASP A 2 -20.86 -59.06 10.26
CA ASP A 2 -21.56 -57.82 9.85
C ASP A 2 -21.37 -56.61 10.78
N GLU A 3 -21.21 -56.86 12.09
CA GLU A 3 -20.89 -55.84 13.11
C GLU A 3 -19.60 -55.06 12.79
N LEU A 4 -18.54 -55.77 12.37
CA LEU A 4 -17.24 -55.17 12.06
C LEU A 4 -17.30 -54.31 10.78
N LYS A 5 -18.07 -54.75 9.79
CA LYS A 5 -18.27 -54.04 8.52
C LYS A 5 -19.09 -52.74 8.71
N SER A 6 -20.12 -52.78 9.57
CA SER A 6 -20.96 -51.61 9.91
C SER A 6 -20.19 -50.51 10.67
N ARG A 7 -19.36 -50.89 11.66
CA ARG A 7 -18.53 -49.95 12.43
C ARG A 7 -17.49 -49.24 11.55
N SER A 8 -16.85 -49.95 10.63
CA SER A 8 -15.88 -49.39 9.68
C SER A 8 -16.51 -48.34 8.76
N ASN A 9 -17.70 -48.61 8.23
CA ASN A 9 -18.41 -47.67 7.36
C ASN A 9 -18.93 -46.43 8.10
N ARG A 10 -19.36 -46.56 9.37
CA ARG A 10 -19.71 -45.40 10.21
C ARG A 10 -18.49 -44.52 10.53
N LYS A 11 -17.33 -45.12 10.84
CA LYS A 11 -16.08 -44.40 11.06
C LYS A 11 -15.58 -43.67 9.81
N LYS A 12 -15.66 -44.31 8.63
CA LYS A 12 -15.31 -43.68 7.34
C LYS A 12 -16.22 -42.50 6.99
N LYS A 13 -17.53 -42.62 7.24
CA LYS A 13 -18.50 -41.52 7.05
C LYS A 13 -18.26 -40.36 8.04
N PHE A 14 -17.93 -40.66 9.29
CA PHE A 14 -17.57 -39.65 10.28
C PHE A 14 -16.26 -38.94 9.92
N LEU A 15 -15.23 -39.70 9.53
CA LEU A 15 -13.94 -39.15 9.11
C LEU A 15 -14.09 -38.26 7.87
N GLY A 16 -14.84 -38.69 6.85
CA GLY A 16 -15.11 -37.88 5.67
C GLY A 16 -15.83 -36.56 6.01
N ARG A 17 -16.80 -36.60 6.93
CA ARG A 17 -17.52 -35.39 7.37
C ARG A 17 -16.63 -34.46 8.20
N ALA A 18 -15.78 -35.00 9.06
CA ALA A 18 -14.79 -34.23 9.81
C ALA A 18 -13.75 -33.57 8.87
N THR A 19 -13.23 -34.31 7.90
CA THR A 19 -12.31 -33.79 6.88
C THR A 19 -12.97 -32.66 6.07
N PHE A 20 -14.23 -32.83 5.66
CA PHE A 20 -14.97 -31.78 4.95
C PHE A 20 -15.10 -30.50 5.80
N ILE A 21 -15.44 -30.62 7.08
CA ILE A 21 -15.52 -29.47 8.00
C ILE A 21 -14.17 -28.77 8.14
N ILE A 22 -13.08 -29.52 8.25
CA ILE A 22 -11.73 -28.95 8.35
C ILE A 22 -11.36 -28.19 7.08
N ILE A 23 -11.63 -28.76 5.90
CA ILE A 23 -11.37 -28.09 4.62
C ILE A 23 -12.19 -26.79 4.51
N LEU A 24 -13.46 -26.83 4.93
CA LEU A 24 -14.32 -25.65 4.91
C LEU A 24 -13.81 -24.56 5.86
N ALA A 25 -13.44 -24.92 7.08
CA ALA A 25 -12.87 -24.00 8.06
C ALA A 25 -11.54 -23.40 7.56
N LEU A 26 -10.68 -24.21 6.94
CA LEU A 26 -9.43 -23.75 6.35
C LEU A 26 -9.70 -22.79 5.17
N GLY A 27 -10.69 -23.09 4.32
CA GLY A 27 -11.09 -22.22 3.22
C GLY A 27 -11.57 -20.85 3.69
N ILE A 28 -12.42 -20.83 4.72
CA ILE A 28 -12.88 -19.58 5.35
C ILE A 28 -11.70 -18.81 5.95
N PHE A 29 -10.82 -19.51 6.68
CA PHE A 29 -9.63 -18.90 7.27
C PHE A 29 -8.74 -18.24 6.21
N VAL A 30 -8.42 -18.96 5.12
CA VAL A 30 -7.61 -18.43 4.02
C VAL A 30 -8.29 -17.22 3.37
N TYR A 31 -9.60 -17.30 3.12
CA TYR A 31 -10.36 -16.18 2.56
C TYR A 31 -10.27 -14.94 3.44
N VAL A 32 -10.56 -15.07 4.74
CA VAL A 32 -10.48 -13.94 5.69
C VAL A 32 -9.06 -13.41 5.80
N ARG A 33 -8.07 -14.29 5.89
CA ARG A 33 -6.66 -13.90 6.09
C ARG A 33 -6.07 -13.12 4.91
N PHE A 34 -6.48 -13.43 3.68
CA PHE A 34 -5.81 -12.90 2.49
C PHE A 34 -6.71 -12.09 1.55
N TYR A 35 -8.01 -12.37 1.48
CA TYR A 35 -8.93 -11.77 0.50
C TYR A 35 -9.94 -10.79 1.11
N TYR A 36 -10.27 -10.95 2.39
CA TYR A 36 -11.13 -9.99 3.08
C TYR A 36 -10.43 -8.65 3.23
N VAL A 37 -11.07 -7.58 2.73
CA VAL A 37 -10.60 -6.21 2.89
C VAL A 37 -10.91 -5.80 4.34
N PHE A 38 -9.88 -5.73 5.16
CA PHE A 38 -9.99 -5.37 6.57
C PHE A 38 -10.37 -3.90 6.75
N GLY A 39 -9.82 -3.03 5.92
CA GLY A 39 -10.09 -1.60 5.97
C GLY A 39 -9.79 -0.92 4.65
N THR A 40 -10.33 0.28 4.49
CA THR A 40 -10.03 1.19 3.38
C THR A 40 -9.69 2.55 3.95
N GLY A 41 -8.82 3.29 3.28
CA GLY A 41 -8.42 4.59 3.75
C GLY A 41 -7.69 5.39 2.71
N VAL A 42 -7.36 6.62 3.08
CA VAL A 42 -6.60 7.54 2.25
C VAL A 42 -5.36 7.97 3.02
N LYS A 43 -4.21 7.99 2.34
CA LYS A 43 -2.96 8.53 2.87
C LYS A 43 -2.37 9.54 1.92
N SER A 44 -1.90 10.65 2.49
CA SER A 44 -1.19 11.71 1.78
C SER A 44 0.27 11.71 2.18
N GLY A 45 1.13 12.13 1.25
CA GLY A 45 2.55 12.35 1.49
C GLY A 45 3.31 12.56 0.19
N GLU A 46 4.59 12.85 0.31
CA GLU A 46 5.49 12.96 -0.83
C GLU A 46 5.86 11.57 -1.33
N LEU A 47 5.67 11.31 -2.62
CA LEU A 47 6.04 10.04 -3.23
C LEU A 47 7.56 9.95 -3.40
N ASN A 48 8.23 9.23 -2.51
CA ASN A 48 9.68 9.06 -2.58
C ASN A 48 10.07 8.20 -3.77
N TYR A 49 9.49 7.00 -3.87
CA TYR A 49 9.75 6.11 -4.99
C TYR A 49 8.57 5.18 -5.26
N LEU A 50 8.55 4.66 -6.49
CA LEU A 50 7.77 3.50 -6.90
C LEU A 50 8.70 2.61 -7.75
N VAL A 51 8.87 1.35 -7.34
CA VAL A 51 9.78 0.41 -8.01
C VAL A 51 9.03 -0.84 -8.44
N HIS A 52 9.33 -1.34 -9.64
CA HIS A 52 8.82 -2.63 -10.10
C HIS A 52 9.81 -3.73 -9.75
N LYS A 53 9.49 -4.59 -8.78
CA LYS A 53 10.42 -5.60 -8.25
C LYS A 53 9.74 -6.92 -7.93
N GLY A 54 10.52 -8.00 -7.93
CA GLY A 54 10.07 -9.35 -7.62
C GLY A 54 10.87 -10.42 -8.37
N VAL A 55 10.87 -11.63 -7.84
CA VAL A 55 11.57 -12.79 -8.44
C VAL A 55 10.60 -13.58 -9.32
N VAL A 56 9.57 -14.18 -8.71
CA VAL A 56 8.54 -14.97 -9.41
C VAL A 56 7.37 -14.10 -9.84
N PHE A 57 6.84 -13.30 -8.91
CA PHE A 57 5.79 -12.32 -9.17
C PHE A 57 6.40 -10.93 -9.02
N LYS A 58 6.39 -10.14 -10.10
CA LYS A 58 6.81 -8.74 -10.04
C LYS A 58 5.61 -7.85 -9.71
N THR A 59 5.78 -6.98 -8.73
CA THR A 59 4.77 -6.03 -8.26
C THR A 59 5.36 -4.63 -8.22
N TYR A 60 4.51 -3.61 -8.22
CA TYR A 60 4.93 -2.24 -8.04
C TYR A 60 4.86 -1.89 -6.56
N GLU A 61 5.98 -1.45 -6.00
CA GLU A 61 6.15 -1.21 -4.57
C GLU A 61 6.55 0.24 -4.34
N GLY A 62 5.75 0.97 -3.58
CA GLY A 62 5.87 2.41 -3.40
C GLY A 62 6.11 2.80 -1.94
N LYS A 63 6.66 3.99 -1.76
CA LYS A 63 6.87 4.60 -0.44
C LYS A 63 6.50 6.08 -0.46
N LEU A 64 5.58 6.46 0.43
CA LEU A 64 5.30 7.86 0.74
C LEU A 64 6.07 8.28 1.99
N ILE A 65 6.60 9.50 1.98
CA ILE A 65 7.05 10.19 3.19
C ILE A 65 5.90 11.10 3.63
N GLN A 66 5.34 10.81 4.80
CA GLN A 66 4.25 11.58 5.36
C GLN A 66 4.82 12.74 6.18
N SER A 67 4.38 13.95 5.86
CA SER A 67 4.69 15.17 6.59
C SER A 67 3.95 15.15 7.92
N GLY A 68 4.66 14.84 9.00
CA GLY A 68 4.12 14.80 10.36
C GLY A 68 5.05 14.04 11.30
N PHE A 69 5.37 14.66 12.44
CA PHE A 69 6.12 14.02 13.52
C PHE A 69 5.16 13.19 14.36
N GLN A 70 5.35 11.87 14.44
CA GLN A 70 4.79 11.12 15.57
C GLN A 70 5.79 11.20 16.71
N ALA A 71 5.43 11.90 17.79
CA ALA A 71 6.22 11.99 19.02
C ALA A 71 6.13 10.71 19.89
N GLU A 72 5.83 9.56 19.29
CA GLU A 72 5.58 8.32 20.01
C GLU A 72 6.78 7.38 19.88
N LYS A 73 7.55 7.36 20.97
CA LYS A 73 8.61 6.40 21.35
C LYS A 73 10.03 6.77 20.92
N SER A 74 10.61 7.66 21.72
CA SER A 74 11.97 7.52 22.27
C SER A 74 13.06 6.97 21.33
N SER A 75 13.28 7.58 20.16
CA SER A 75 14.59 7.64 19.49
C SER A 75 14.43 8.34 18.12
N GLY A 76 14.81 9.61 18.06
CA GLY A 76 15.02 10.32 16.80
C GLY A 76 13.77 10.85 16.09
N LEU A 77 13.96 11.95 15.36
CA LEU A 77 12.98 12.53 14.44
C LEU A 77 12.82 11.60 13.23
N GLN A 78 12.06 10.52 13.35
CA GLN A 78 11.76 9.64 12.23
C GLN A 78 10.54 10.17 11.47
N SER A 79 10.73 10.55 10.21
CA SER A 79 9.62 10.86 9.31
C SER A 79 8.73 9.62 9.13
N ASN A 80 7.41 9.79 9.23
CA ASN A 80 6.47 8.68 9.07
C ASN A 80 6.50 8.19 7.61
N GLN A 81 6.75 6.90 7.40
CA GLN A 81 6.81 6.30 6.07
C GLN A 81 5.59 5.41 5.86
N PHE A 82 4.96 5.52 4.69
CA PHE A 82 3.90 4.62 4.27
C PHE A 82 4.35 3.80 3.07
N GLU A 83 4.56 2.51 3.28
CA GLU A 83 4.87 1.55 2.23
C GLU A 83 3.59 0.91 1.71
N PHE A 84 3.47 0.84 0.39
CA PHE A 84 2.29 0.31 -0.28
C PHE A 84 2.66 -0.47 -1.54
N SER A 85 1.74 -1.29 -2.01
CA SER A 85 1.88 -2.02 -3.26
C SER A 85 0.78 -1.63 -4.24
N VAL A 86 1.07 -1.70 -5.54
CA VAL A 86 0.12 -1.40 -6.62
C VAL A 86 0.04 -2.60 -7.55
N VAL A 87 -1.18 -3.06 -7.79
CA VAL A 87 -1.47 -4.16 -8.72
C VAL A 87 -1.77 -3.62 -10.12
N ASP A 88 -2.50 -2.51 -10.19
CA ASP A 88 -2.91 -1.91 -11.45
C ASP A 88 -1.74 -1.17 -12.12
N LYS A 89 -1.41 -1.59 -13.33
CA LYS A 89 -0.31 -1.01 -14.10
C LYS A 89 -0.53 0.47 -14.44
N ALA A 90 -1.76 0.87 -14.75
CA ALA A 90 -2.08 2.26 -15.11
C ALA A 90 -1.91 3.20 -13.91
N ILE A 91 -2.25 2.74 -12.71
CA ILE A 91 -1.99 3.47 -11.46
C ILE A 91 -0.48 3.56 -11.23
N ALA A 92 0.23 2.46 -11.37
CA ALA A 92 1.67 2.42 -11.19
C ALA A 92 2.40 3.36 -12.14
N GLU A 93 2.06 3.38 -13.43
CA GLU A 93 2.65 4.28 -14.43
C GLU A 93 2.44 5.75 -14.06
N LYS A 94 1.23 6.13 -13.64
CA LYS A 94 0.94 7.50 -13.18
C LYS A 94 1.79 7.88 -11.97
N LEU A 95 1.94 6.97 -11.01
CA LEU A 95 2.75 7.20 -9.81
C LEU A 95 4.25 7.26 -10.13
N MET A 96 4.75 6.45 -11.06
CA MET A 96 6.16 6.53 -11.50
C MET A 96 6.50 7.91 -12.07
N LEU A 97 5.55 8.55 -12.77
CA LEU A 97 5.69 9.92 -13.29
C LEU A 97 5.47 11.01 -12.21
N ALA A 98 4.93 10.65 -11.06
CA ALA A 98 4.64 11.55 -9.94
C ALA A 98 5.69 11.48 -8.82
N GLY A 99 6.85 10.87 -9.05
CA GLY A 99 7.94 10.83 -8.08
C GLY A 99 8.35 12.24 -7.62
N GLY A 100 8.56 12.41 -6.32
CA GLY A 100 8.85 13.69 -5.67
C GLY A 100 7.63 14.62 -5.51
N LYS A 101 6.46 14.28 -6.06
CA LYS A 101 5.24 15.08 -5.87
C LYS A 101 4.50 14.66 -4.61
N ASN A 102 3.74 15.58 -4.02
CA ASN A 102 2.77 15.22 -2.99
C ASN A 102 1.57 14.54 -3.63
N VAL A 103 1.26 13.33 -3.18
CA VAL A 103 0.16 12.51 -3.70
C VAL A 103 -0.77 12.10 -2.57
N GLN A 104 -2.03 11.89 -2.92
CA GLN A 104 -3.04 11.34 -2.04
C GLN A 104 -3.56 10.03 -2.62
N LEU A 105 -3.34 8.93 -1.91
CA LEU A 105 -3.62 7.58 -2.40
C LEU A 105 -4.71 6.93 -1.55
N HIS A 106 -5.71 6.38 -2.22
CA HIS A 106 -6.67 5.47 -1.60
C HIS A 106 -6.11 4.04 -1.62
N TYR A 107 -6.28 3.33 -0.52
CA TYR A 107 -5.77 1.97 -0.37
C TYR A 107 -6.79 1.05 0.31
N LYS A 108 -6.64 -0.24 0.00
CA LYS A 108 -7.26 -1.36 0.69
C LYS A 108 -6.25 -2.04 1.59
N GLU A 109 -6.60 -2.24 2.85
CA GLU A 109 -5.83 -3.00 3.81
C GLU A 109 -6.36 -4.44 3.90
N TYR A 110 -5.45 -5.39 3.81
CA TYR A 110 -5.72 -6.80 4.05
C TYR A 110 -5.06 -7.25 5.36
N PHE A 111 -5.43 -8.41 5.89
CA PHE A 111 -4.73 -8.93 7.05
C PHE A 111 -3.29 -9.41 6.70
N ALA A 112 -3.05 -9.88 5.48
CA ALA A 112 -1.72 -10.31 5.01
C ALA A 112 -1.42 -9.88 3.57
N PRO A 113 -0.13 -9.70 3.23
CA PRO A 113 0.32 -9.62 1.85
C PRO A 113 0.14 -10.97 1.13
N LEU A 114 0.03 -10.90 -0.20
CA LEU A 114 0.08 -12.05 -1.10
C LEU A 114 1.21 -11.79 -2.10
N PRO A 115 2.10 -12.76 -2.40
CA PRO A 115 3.25 -12.53 -3.26
C PRO A 115 2.92 -11.96 -4.65
N TRP A 116 1.78 -12.32 -5.23
CA TRP A 116 1.31 -11.80 -6.52
C TRP A 116 0.52 -10.49 -6.45
N ARG A 117 0.14 -10.05 -5.25
CA ARG A 117 -0.60 -8.80 -5.02
C ARG A 117 0.31 -7.67 -4.56
N GLY A 118 1.37 -7.98 -3.83
CA GLY A 118 2.30 -7.00 -3.32
C GLY A 118 3.04 -7.45 -2.07
N TYR A 119 4.07 -6.70 -1.70
CA TYR A 119 4.91 -7.00 -0.53
C TYR A 119 4.26 -6.52 0.76
N THR A 120 3.32 -5.58 0.66
CA THR A 120 2.64 -4.97 1.80
C THR A 120 1.18 -5.45 1.88
N LYS A 121 0.57 -5.22 3.05
CA LYS A 121 -0.87 -5.42 3.23
C LYS A 121 -1.73 -4.27 2.70
N TYR A 122 -1.10 -3.19 2.23
CA TYR A 122 -1.75 -1.98 1.76
C TYR A 122 -1.67 -1.90 0.25
N ILE A 123 -2.80 -2.12 -0.41
CA ILE A 123 -2.88 -2.14 -1.87
C ILE A 123 -3.55 -0.86 -2.33
N VAL A 124 -2.79 0.00 -3.01
CA VAL A 124 -3.35 1.23 -3.60
C VAL A 124 -4.17 0.86 -4.82
N ASP A 125 -5.41 1.33 -4.82
CA ASP A 125 -6.40 1.06 -5.85
C ASP A 125 -6.94 2.33 -6.52
N SER A 126 -6.63 3.52 -5.98
CA SER A 126 -6.92 4.79 -6.65
C SER A 126 -5.97 5.91 -6.24
N ILE A 127 -5.73 6.84 -7.16
CA ILE A 127 -5.05 8.11 -6.91
C ILE A 127 -6.13 9.16 -6.78
N ILE A 128 -6.24 9.77 -5.59
CA ILE A 128 -7.23 10.82 -5.32
C ILE A 128 -6.74 12.16 -5.87
N ASP A 129 -5.47 12.48 -5.61
CA ASP A 129 -4.87 13.74 -6.04
C ASP A 129 -3.36 13.60 -6.24
N ILE A 130 -2.83 14.41 -7.16
CA ILE A 130 -1.40 14.61 -7.37
C ILE A 130 -1.19 16.12 -7.42
N GLN A 131 -0.58 16.68 -6.38
CA GLN A 131 -0.25 18.10 -6.36
C GLN A 131 0.83 18.38 -7.39
N GLU A 132 0.49 19.22 -8.36
CA GLU A 132 1.49 19.81 -9.23
C GLU A 132 2.25 20.90 -8.47
N PRO A 133 3.58 21.01 -8.66
CA PRO A 133 4.31 22.13 -8.13
C PRO A 133 3.68 23.42 -8.66
N LEU A 134 3.43 24.38 -7.76
CA LEU A 134 2.87 25.67 -8.14
C LEU A 134 3.69 26.25 -9.30
N PRO A 135 3.04 26.79 -10.36
CA PRO A 135 3.77 27.48 -11.41
C PRO A 135 4.62 28.56 -10.75
N ILE A 136 5.91 28.60 -11.09
CA ILE A 136 6.80 29.66 -10.64
C ILE A 136 6.12 30.97 -11.04
N GLN A 137 5.64 31.72 -10.05
CA GLN A 137 5.16 33.08 -10.31
C GLN A 137 6.38 33.85 -10.79
N GLU A 138 6.42 34.20 -12.08
CA GLU A 138 7.41 35.13 -12.61
C GLU A 138 7.31 36.39 -11.77
N ILE A 139 8.30 36.61 -10.90
CA ILE A 139 8.44 37.87 -10.18
C ILE A 139 8.58 38.94 -11.27
N PRO A 140 7.70 39.97 -11.32
CA PRO A 140 7.85 41.04 -12.29
C PRO A 140 9.26 41.63 -12.16
N TYR A 141 10.00 41.69 -13.26
CA TYR A 141 11.37 42.24 -13.33
C TYR A 141 11.47 43.71 -12.86
N SER A 142 10.37 44.36 -12.47
CA SER A 142 10.31 45.77 -12.08
C SER A 142 11.00 46.10 -10.75
N TYR A 143 11.50 45.12 -9.98
CA TYR A 143 12.20 45.36 -8.71
C TYR A 143 13.73 45.20 -8.79
N GLN A 144 14.29 44.92 -9.97
CA GLN A 144 15.75 44.82 -10.13
C GLN A 144 16.43 46.17 -10.41
N ASP A 145 15.67 47.22 -10.75
CA ASP A 145 16.23 48.50 -11.23
C ASP A 145 16.31 49.62 -10.16
N THR A 146 15.90 49.37 -8.91
CA THR A 146 15.97 50.39 -7.83
C THR A 146 17.18 50.25 -6.92
N PHE A 147 18.09 49.30 -7.17
CA PHE A 147 19.41 49.33 -6.54
C PHE A 147 20.32 50.33 -7.25
N GLN A 148 19.99 51.63 -7.12
CA GLN A 148 21.00 52.66 -7.32
C GLN A 148 22.00 52.53 -6.16
N PRO A 149 23.30 52.23 -6.42
CA PRO A 149 24.29 52.38 -5.37
C PRO A 149 24.26 53.84 -4.91
N ALA A 150 24.16 54.06 -3.60
CA ALA A 150 24.28 55.39 -3.04
C ALA A 150 25.55 56.04 -3.59
N PRO A 151 25.50 57.30 -4.08
CA PRO A 151 26.72 57.99 -4.50
C PRO A 151 27.70 57.96 -3.34
N GLY A 152 28.90 57.46 -3.62
CA GLY A 152 29.92 57.15 -2.62
C GLY A 152 30.03 58.22 -1.54
N GLN A 153 29.89 57.77 -0.29
CA GLN A 153 30.40 58.45 0.90
C GLN A 153 31.75 57.85 1.22
#